data_AF-A0A373UI15-F1
#
_entry.id   AF-A0A373UI15-F1
#
_cell.length_a   1.000
_cell.length_b   1.000
_cell.length_c   1.000
_cell.angle_alpha   90.00
_cell.angle_beta   90.00
_cell.angle_gamma   90.00
#
_symmetry.space_group_name_H-M   'P 1'
#
loop_
_entity.id
_entity.type
_entity.pdbx_description
1 polymer ?
#
loop_
_entity_poly.entity_id
_entity_poly.type
_entity_poly.pdbx_seq_one_letter_code
_entity_poly.pdbx_strand_id
1 'polypeptide(L)'
;MKMRKKISWLLSFFMVFSLFMGSAGMIVKADGQKAVVRIARQDSTATGTVYYKWDTAAEWTEVNQTAYNDTPIEINRPDDSLDHTVHFKVVCGTDTIINHCQVNKNGAQDASLDKNILTSEGGQAFSVSASEQVELILEFRTAASGGGGSTTGPASGETIAVTATAVGGAIGDLQIDGMRIGSGMGTNISGSFAGDKTQQHRVAIAADFGYAFASIMVNGTAIPLGGTTDNLEFEVAPADSYQIEVALTTNSSRNYNIIWAPSLTVAEQHGFGNDCVIEHGSVEIISAQLGDGTVVNAAELAGGNIADASTRLDGDFGYAEFKAGTKVTIKFTPDYGYQLLSASLNGGKLTAVDSQVGTFVLDMPATDLHLSALFTKSEDKVNTASTKVDGATLGNAENIIGSGNLQLNIADISGTELNQIQSGMQAQAGNGEIQSYLSMDLFQVVNKGNSNDAWETQLTDLNAKLNVTLQVKDEMKNQQGTYYMIREHDGAYEKLPATYDAASGTITFATDKFSAYALVFEAGTSSGTTTPGSGTTGNTTAGNTSQTATVKTGDMTPVGIWFLLALCSGIGAIYFGCRKRIKD
;
A
#
# COMPACT_ATOMS: atom_id res chain seq x y z
N MET A 1 35.77 -4.75 43.05
CA MET A 1 35.03 -5.01 44.31
C MET A 1 33.64 -4.40 44.18
N LYS A 2 32.57 -5.01 44.74
CA LYS A 2 31.13 -4.72 44.46
C LYS A 2 30.74 -5.17 43.02
N MET A 3 29.82 -6.10 42.72
CA MET A 3 28.57 -6.64 43.30
C MET A 3 27.31 -5.76 43.19
N ARG A 4 26.35 -6.28 42.38
CA ARG A 4 24.87 -6.07 42.40
C ARG A 4 24.35 -4.70 41.88
N LYS A 5 23.25 -4.62 41.11
CA LYS A 5 22.29 -5.63 40.59
C LYS A 5 21.43 -5.05 39.44
N LYS A 6 21.09 -5.91 38.46
CA LYS A 6 19.78 -6.04 37.73
C LYS A 6 19.28 -4.98 36.70
N ILE A 7 18.92 -5.54 35.53
CA ILE A 7 17.70 -5.36 34.68
C ILE A 7 17.85 -4.77 33.25
N SER A 8 17.30 -5.58 32.33
CA SER A 8 16.83 -5.39 30.95
C SER A 8 17.77 -5.26 29.73
N TRP A 9 17.60 -6.23 28.82
CA TRP A 9 17.41 -6.16 27.35
C TRP A 9 18.34 -5.19 26.58
N LEU A 10 19.11 -5.60 25.57
CA LEU A 10 18.67 -6.35 24.38
C LEU A 10 19.90 -6.79 23.55
N LEU A 11 20.10 -8.09 23.28
CA LEU A 11 21.08 -8.54 22.27
C LEU A 11 20.86 -10.00 21.87
N SER A 12 20.19 -10.20 20.72
CA SER A 12 20.26 -11.43 19.91
C SER A 12 19.84 -11.08 18.48
N PHE A 13 20.82 -10.79 17.64
CA PHE A 13 20.64 -10.58 16.21
C PHE A 13 20.56 -11.97 15.53
N PHE A 14 19.38 -12.59 15.54
CA PHE A 14 19.13 -13.84 14.82
C PHE A 14 17.68 -13.88 14.28
N MET A 15 17.57 -13.70 12.97
CA MET A 15 16.55 -14.31 12.10
C MET A 15 15.07 -14.17 12.53
N VAL A 16 14.52 -12.96 12.46
CA VAL A 16 13.06 -12.78 12.38
C VAL A 16 12.63 -12.97 10.93
N PHE A 17 12.31 -14.22 10.55
CA PHE A 17 11.34 -14.45 9.48
C PHE A 17 9.98 -14.03 10.05
N SER A 18 9.56 -12.81 9.77
CA SER A 18 8.19 -12.37 10.04
C SER A 18 7.25 -13.02 9.02
N LEU A 19 6.89 -14.28 9.25
CA LEU A 19 5.63 -14.79 8.73
C LEU A 19 4.53 -13.94 9.36
N PHE A 20 3.98 -13.02 8.57
CA PHE A 20 2.59 -12.62 8.75
C PHE A 20 1.73 -13.85 8.47
N MET A 21 1.55 -14.70 9.48
CA MET A 21 0.36 -15.54 9.53
C MET A 21 -0.81 -14.60 9.75
N GLY A 22 -1.45 -14.21 8.64
CA GLY A 22 -2.72 -13.52 8.68
C GLY A 22 -3.75 -14.42 9.36
N SER A 23 -3.99 -14.19 10.65
CA SER A 23 -5.03 -14.88 11.39
C SER A 23 -6.38 -14.32 10.95
N ALA A 24 -6.95 -14.90 9.91
CA ALA A 24 -8.38 -14.76 9.60
C ALA A 24 -9.18 -15.35 10.77
N GLY A 25 -9.57 -14.49 11.72
CA GLY A 25 -10.29 -14.88 12.92
C GLY A 25 -11.79 -14.86 12.70
N MET A 26 -12.45 -16.02 12.85
CA MET A 26 -13.91 -16.10 12.98
C MET A 26 -14.27 -16.49 14.42
N ILE A 27 -15.20 -15.74 15.01
CA ILE A 27 -15.58 -15.82 16.43
C ILE A 27 -16.85 -16.66 16.55
N VAL A 28 -16.90 -17.66 17.45
CA VAL A 28 -18.13 -18.46 17.69
C VAL A 28 -18.47 -18.53 19.19
N LYS A 29 -19.66 -19.09 19.51
CA LYS A 29 -20.41 -18.90 20.76
C LYS A 29 -20.99 -20.22 21.40
N ALA A 30 -20.45 -20.73 22.54
CA ALA A 30 -20.85 -21.93 23.35
C ALA A 30 -20.83 -21.79 24.92
N ASP A 31 -21.83 -22.37 25.59
CA ASP A 31 -22.03 -22.33 27.05
C ASP A 31 -21.96 -23.73 27.65
N GLY A 32 -22.05 -23.81 28.97
CA GLY A 32 -22.05 -25.07 29.70
C GLY A 32 -20.65 -25.51 30.09
N GLN A 33 -20.56 -26.13 31.26
CA GLN A 33 -19.33 -26.35 32.03
C GLN A 33 -18.29 -27.29 31.38
N LYS A 34 -18.58 -27.89 30.22
CA LYS A 34 -17.75 -28.89 29.54
C LYS A 34 -17.71 -28.65 28.03
N ALA A 35 -16.53 -28.80 27.43
CA ALA A 35 -16.37 -29.03 26.00
C ALA A 35 -16.08 -30.52 25.77
N VAL A 36 -16.63 -31.11 24.70
CA VAL A 36 -16.39 -32.51 24.35
C VAL A 36 -15.64 -32.57 23.04
N VAL A 37 -14.54 -33.32 23.00
CA VAL A 37 -13.77 -33.57 21.78
C VAL A 37 -13.81 -35.06 21.46
N ARG A 38 -14.20 -35.40 20.23
CA ARG A 38 -14.02 -36.74 19.66
C ARG A 38 -12.92 -36.70 18.62
N ILE A 39 -12.17 -37.79 18.55
CA ILE A 39 -11.15 -37.99 17.53
C ILE A 39 -11.51 -39.27 16.79
N ALA A 40 -12.06 -39.09 15.59
CA ALA A 40 -12.57 -40.15 14.74
C ALA A 40 -11.59 -40.43 13.60
N ARG A 41 -11.62 -41.66 13.07
CA ARG A 41 -10.67 -42.11 12.04
C ARG A 41 -11.42 -42.74 10.87
N GLN A 42 -11.37 -42.08 9.72
CA GLN A 42 -11.60 -42.72 8.43
C GLN A 42 -10.25 -42.93 7.73
N ASP A 43 -9.89 -44.21 7.61
CA ASP A 43 -9.05 -44.77 6.55
C ASP A 43 -7.55 -44.38 6.46
N SER A 44 -7.05 -43.45 7.28
CA SER A 44 -5.61 -43.13 7.38
C SER A 44 -4.82 -44.13 8.26
N THR A 45 -3.51 -44.30 8.04
CA THR A 45 -2.58 -45.01 8.95
C THR A 45 -1.69 -44.09 9.80
N ALA A 46 -1.74 -42.77 9.58
CA ALA A 46 -0.84 -41.84 10.21
C ALA A 46 -1.17 -41.53 11.69
N THR A 47 -0.14 -41.15 12.46
CA THR A 47 -0.26 -40.74 13.87
C THR A 47 -0.14 -39.22 13.98
N GLY A 48 -1.04 -38.59 14.75
CA GLY A 48 -1.01 -37.15 14.99
C GLY A 48 -1.41 -36.80 16.43
N THR A 49 -0.56 -36.07 17.14
CA THR A 49 -0.80 -35.69 18.53
C THR A 49 -1.67 -34.44 18.59
N VAL A 50 -2.77 -34.50 19.34
CA VAL A 50 -3.66 -33.36 19.56
C VAL A 50 -3.28 -32.66 20.87
N TYR A 51 -3.26 -31.34 20.83
CA TYR A 51 -3.02 -30.45 21.95
C TYR A 51 -4.20 -29.48 22.08
N TYR A 52 -4.48 -29.05 23.30
CA TYR A 52 -5.43 -27.96 23.56
C TYR A 52 -4.85 -26.97 24.56
N LYS A 53 -5.37 -25.75 24.56
CA LYS A 53 -5.20 -24.80 25.66
C LYS A 53 -6.37 -23.84 25.75
N TRP A 54 -6.68 -23.38 26.95
CA TRP A 54 -7.58 -22.26 27.13
C TRP A 54 -6.86 -20.94 26.80
N ASP A 55 -7.59 -19.91 26.43
CA ASP A 55 -7.11 -18.53 26.20
C ASP A 55 -6.29 -17.96 27.36
N THR A 56 -6.70 -18.29 28.58
CA THR A 56 -6.06 -17.95 29.86
C THR A 56 -4.83 -18.81 30.17
N ALA A 57 -4.55 -19.86 29.40
CA ALA A 57 -3.42 -20.76 29.61
C ALA A 57 -2.23 -20.40 28.71
N ALA A 58 -1.05 -20.26 29.34
CA ALA A 58 0.20 -20.01 28.63
C ALA A 58 0.68 -21.24 27.83
N GLU A 59 0.59 -22.42 28.43
CA GLU A 59 1.11 -23.69 27.91
C GLU A 59 0.03 -24.54 27.21
N TRP A 60 0.48 -25.44 26.34
CA TRP A 60 -0.38 -26.42 25.66
C TRP A 60 -0.43 -27.74 26.44
N THR A 61 -1.64 -28.28 26.62
CA THR A 61 -1.88 -29.59 27.24
C THR A 61 -2.06 -30.65 26.16
N GLU A 62 -1.37 -31.78 26.30
CA GLU A 62 -1.47 -32.90 25.37
C GLU A 62 -2.71 -33.77 25.65
N VAL A 63 -3.46 -34.10 24.59
CA VAL A 63 -4.62 -35.00 24.65
C VAL A 63 -4.11 -36.44 24.55
N ASN A 64 -3.73 -37.01 25.70
CA ASN A 64 -3.19 -38.35 25.80
C ASN A 64 -4.27 -39.44 25.59
N GLN A 65 -4.47 -39.85 24.33
CA GLN A 65 -5.27 -41.02 23.97
C GLN A 65 -4.43 -41.97 23.11
N THR A 66 -4.07 -43.14 23.65
CA THR A 66 -3.19 -44.13 22.99
C THR A 66 -3.85 -44.91 21.86
N ALA A 67 -5.15 -44.72 21.61
CA ALA A 67 -5.88 -45.27 20.48
C ALA A 67 -7.05 -44.37 20.10
N TYR A 68 -7.04 -43.83 18.87
CA TYR A 68 -8.13 -43.03 18.30
C TYR A 68 -9.32 -43.94 17.94
N ASN A 69 -10.24 -44.12 18.88
CA ASN A 69 -11.34 -45.08 18.80
C ASN A 69 -12.72 -44.42 18.94
N ASP A 70 -12.82 -43.13 18.58
CA ASP A 70 -14.03 -42.30 18.67
C ASP A 70 -14.60 -42.16 20.12
N THR A 71 -13.77 -42.44 21.12
CA THR A 71 -14.12 -42.23 22.54
C THR A 71 -14.06 -40.73 22.87
N PRO A 72 -15.16 -40.14 23.38
CA PRO A 72 -15.17 -38.74 23.78
C PRO A 72 -14.17 -38.42 24.88
N ILE A 73 -13.52 -37.26 24.76
CA ILE A 73 -12.62 -36.69 25.75
C ILE A 73 -13.29 -35.42 26.28
N GLU A 74 -13.61 -35.41 27.58
CA GLU A 74 -14.18 -34.24 28.24
C GLU A 74 -13.07 -33.26 28.63
N ILE A 75 -13.19 -32.01 28.20
CA ILE A 75 -12.31 -30.91 28.61
C ILE A 75 -13.12 -29.98 29.51
N ASN A 76 -12.70 -29.91 30.78
CA ASN A 76 -13.32 -29.05 31.78
C ASN A 76 -12.79 -27.60 31.67
N ARG A 77 -13.67 -26.62 31.94
CA ARG A 77 -13.29 -25.20 32.00
C ARG A 77 -12.37 -24.93 33.21
N PRO A 78 -11.47 -23.92 33.16
CA PRO A 78 -10.63 -23.54 34.30
C PRO A 78 -11.40 -22.82 35.42
N ASP A 79 -12.40 -22.03 35.03
CA ASP A 79 -13.26 -21.18 35.85
C ASP A 79 -14.66 -21.17 35.20
N ASP A 80 -15.72 -21.10 36.00
CA ASP A 80 -17.12 -21.12 35.58
C ASP A 80 -17.81 -19.74 35.66
N SER A 81 -17.08 -18.69 36.03
CA SER A 81 -17.57 -17.31 36.15
C SER A 81 -17.33 -16.40 34.93
N LEU A 82 -16.57 -16.85 33.92
CA LEU A 82 -16.18 -16.07 32.75
C LEU A 82 -16.34 -16.83 31.42
N ASP A 83 -16.49 -16.07 30.33
CA ASP A 83 -16.37 -16.59 28.97
C ASP A 83 -14.92 -17.00 28.69
N HIS A 84 -14.73 -18.23 28.19
CA HIS A 84 -13.41 -18.80 27.87
C HIS A 84 -13.39 -19.42 26.48
N THR A 85 -12.31 -19.14 25.74
CA THR A 85 -11.99 -19.76 24.45
C THR A 85 -11.03 -20.93 24.64
N VAL A 86 -11.34 -22.09 24.04
CA VAL A 86 -10.40 -23.22 23.92
C VAL A 86 -9.82 -23.30 22.51
N HIS A 87 -8.50 -23.19 22.44
CA HIS A 87 -7.71 -23.39 21.24
C HIS A 87 -7.28 -24.85 21.14
N PHE A 88 -7.27 -25.38 19.92
CA PHE A 88 -6.73 -26.71 19.62
C PHE A 88 -5.52 -26.58 18.70
N LYS A 89 -4.64 -27.57 18.70
CA LYS A 89 -3.54 -27.71 17.75
C LYS A 89 -3.34 -29.19 17.48
N VAL A 90 -3.12 -29.54 16.22
CA VAL A 90 -2.80 -30.92 15.82
C VAL A 90 -1.38 -30.93 15.25
N VAL A 91 -0.57 -31.91 15.66
CA VAL A 91 0.79 -32.12 15.17
C VAL A 91 0.85 -33.48 14.50
N CYS A 92 0.92 -33.49 13.17
CA CYS A 92 1.07 -34.68 12.36
C CYS A 92 2.54 -34.99 12.07
N GLY A 93 2.84 -36.22 11.67
CA GLY A 93 4.17 -36.62 11.18
C GLY A 93 4.54 -36.03 9.82
N THR A 94 5.51 -36.64 9.14
CA THR A 94 6.11 -36.16 7.87
C THR A 94 5.21 -36.25 6.63
N ASP A 95 3.98 -36.77 6.77
CA ASP A 95 3.05 -36.96 5.66
C ASP A 95 2.04 -35.80 5.58
N THR A 96 1.68 -35.39 4.36
CA THR A 96 0.62 -34.39 4.15
C THR A 96 -0.75 -35.00 4.43
N ILE A 97 -1.29 -34.71 5.62
CA ILE A 97 -2.63 -35.14 6.04
C ILE A 97 -3.61 -33.99 5.84
N ILE A 98 -4.79 -34.31 5.31
CA ILE A 98 -5.95 -33.42 5.33
C ILE A 98 -6.72 -33.69 6.61
N ASN A 99 -6.81 -32.70 7.49
CA ASN A 99 -7.71 -32.77 8.64
C ASN A 99 -9.06 -32.15 8.27
N HIS A 100 -10.13 -32.86 8.56
CA HIS A 100 -11.51 -32.35 8.45
C HIS A 100 -12.04 -32.16 9.88
N CYS A 101 -12.68 -31.02 10.13
CA CYS A 101 -13.07 -30.59 11.47
C CYS A 101 -14.56 -30.21 11.46
N GLN A 102 -15.38 -31.00 12.16
CA GLN A 102 -16.82 -30.75 12.31
C GLN A 102 -17.11 -30.26 13.73
N VAL A 103 -18.07 -29.33 13.85
CA VAL A 103 -18.54 -28.81 15.12
C VAL A 103 -20.04 -29.07 15.23
N ASN A 104 -20.43 -30.03 16.08
CA ASN A 104 -21.83 -30.31 16.38
C ASN A 104 -22.26 -29.49 17.60
N LYS A 105 -23.37 -28.78 17.48
CA LYS A 105 -24.00 -28.05 18.59
C LYS A 105 -25.25 -28.80 19.05
N ASN A 106 -25.28 -29.23 20.30
CA ASN A 106 -26.37 -30.03 20.87
C ASN A 106 -26.77 -31.28 20.04
N GLY A 107 -25.82 -31.90 19.32
CA GLY A 107 -26.07 -33.06 18.47
C GLY A 107 -26.73 -32.76 17.12
N ALA A 108 -26.84 -31.49 16.73
CA ALA A 108 -27.16 -31.06 15.37
C ALA A 108 -25.89 -30.53 14.67
N GLN A 109 -25.75 -30.79 13.38
CA GLN A 109 -24.68 -30.21 12.56
C GLN A 109 -24.95 -28.71 12.35
N ASP A 110 -23.95 -27.87 12.64
CA ASP A 110 -24.00 -26.43 12.33
C ASP A 110 -23.31 -26.16 10.99
N ALA A 111 -24.12 -26.09 9.92
CA ALA A 111 -23.65 -25.90 8.55
C ALA A 111 -22.91 -24.56 8.30
N SER A 112 -22.85 -23.65 9.28
CA SER A 112 -22.08 -22.40 9.17
C SER A 112 -20.57 -22.57 9.38
N LEU A 113 -20.13 -23.70 9.96
CA LEU A 113 -18.72 -23.95 10.34
C LEU A 113 -18.02 -25.03 9.48
N ASP A 114 -18.77 -25.66 8.58
CA ASP A 114 -18.39 -26.86 7.84
C ASP A 114 -17.49 -26.56 6.61
N LYS A 115 -16.33 -25.89 6.81
CA LYS A 115 -15.48 -25.36 5.71
C LYS A 115 -13.95 -25.45 5.83
N ASN A 116 -13.36 -26.02 6.88
CA ASN A 116 -11.89 -26.03 7.03
C ASN A 116 -11.24 -27.37 6.64
N ILE A 117 -10.75 -27.45 5.40
CA ILE A 117 -9.73 -28.41 4.95
C ILE A 117 -8.36 -27.88 5.42
N LEU A 118 -7.75 -28.56 6.39
CA LEU A 118 -6.42 -28.17 6.91
C LEU A 118 -5.31 -29.00 6.26
N THR A 119 -4.34 -28.33 5.63
CA THR A 119 -3.07 -28.94 5.18
C THR A 119 -1.95 -28.68 6.19
N SER A 120 -1.00 -29.60 6.25
CA SER A 120 0.06 -29.66 7.26
C SER A 120 1.08 -28.52 7.16
N GLU A 121 0.87 -27.42 7.91
CA GLU A 121 1.93 -26.67 8.64
C GLU A 121 1.40 -25.47 9.46
N GLY A 122 0.15 -25.02 9.24
CA GLY A 122 -0.49 -23.97 10.03
C GLY A 122 -1.27 -24.50 11.24
N GLY A 123 -0.85 -24.16 12.47
CA GLY A 123 -1.69 -24.39 13.65
C GLY A 123 -2.87 -23.40 13.69
N GLN A 124 -4.11 -23.89 13.73
CA GLN A 124 -5.31 -23.05 13.76
C GLN A 124 -6.06 -23.12 15.09
N ALA A 125 -6.49 -21.95 15.57
CA ALA A 125 -7.29 -21.78 16.77
C ALA A 125 -8.80 -21.75 16.45
N PHE A 126 -9.60 -22.43 17.26
CA PHE A 126 -11.07 -22.40 17.24
C PHE A 126 -11.57 -21.58 18.46
N SER A 127 -12.82 -21.10 18.47
CA SER A 127 -13.37 -20.32 19.60
C SER A 127 -14.88 -20.46 19.78
N VAL A 128 -15.39 -20.54 21.02
CA VAL A 128 -16.82 -20.81 21.32
C VAL A 128 -17.28 -20.28 22.72
N SER A 129 -18.02 -19.15 22.82
CA SER A 129 -18.66 -18.49 24.03
C SER A 129 -20.21 -18.22 24.07
N ALA A 130 -21.00 -18.84 24.98
CA ALA A 130 -22.49 -18.91 25.06
C ALA A 130 -23.28 -19.53 23.86
N SER A 131 -23.88 -20.74 23.87
CA SER A 131 -25.17 -21.03 24.55
C SER A 131 -25.39 -22.47 25.09
N GLU A 132 -24.73 -23.52 24.56
CA GLU A 132 -25.14 -24.95 24.67
C GLU A 132 -23.94 -25.93 24.50
N GLN A 133 -24.13 -27.26 24.72
CA GLN A 133 -23.05 -28.26 24.56
C GLN A 133 -22.49 -28.28 23.13
N VAL A 134 -21.16 -28.34 23.02
CA VAL A 134 -20.44 -28.42 21.74
C VAL A 134 -19.52 -29.63 21.71
N GLU A 135 -19.62 -30.37 20.61
CA GLU A 135 -18.83 -31.55 20.27
C GLU A 135 -17.96 -31.23 19.05
N LEU A 136 -16.64 -31.31 19.22
CA LEU A 136 -15.66 -31.16 18.15
C LEU A 136 -15.25 -32.54 17.64
N ILE A 137 -15.44 -32.82 16.34
CA ILE A 137 -15.00 -34.06 15.69
C ILE A 137 -13.84 -33.74 14.76
N LEU A 138 -12.67 -34.34 15.03
CA LEU A 138 -11.49 -34.26 14.17
C LEU A 138 -11.32 -35.58 13.39
N GLU A 139 -11.39 -35.51 12.06
CA GLU A 139 -11.11 -36.61 11.13
C GLU A 139 -9.75 -36.43 10.45
N PHE A 140 -9.00 -37.52 10.29
CA PHE A 140 -7.70 -37.54 9.60
C PHE A 140 -7.78 -38.34 8.30
N ARG A 141 -7.55 -37.70 7.13
CA ARG A 141 -7.54 -38.35 5.82
C ARG A 141 -6.19 -38.20 5.13
N THR A 142 -5.65 -39.26 4.55
CA THR A 142 -4.52 -39.15 3.61
C THR A 142 -4.97 -38.45 2.33
N ALA A 143 -4.11 -37.63 1.73
CA ALA A 143 -4.40 -36.98 0.45
C ALA A 143 -4.44 -38.00 -0.71
N ALA A 144 -5.61 -38.61 -0.91
CA ALA A 144 -5.95 -39.40 -2.08
C ALA A 144 -6.76 -38.57 -3.08
N SER A 145 -6.58 -38.85 -4.37
CA SER A 145 -7.19 -38.12 -5.48
C SER A 145 -8.72 -38.31 -5.56
N GLY A 146 -9.46 -37.20 -5.42
CA GLY A 146 -10.81 -37.03 -5.98
C GLY A 146 -12.00 -37.51 -5.12
N GLY A 147 -12.98 -36.62 -4.97
CA GLY A 147 -14.32 -36.90 -4.39
C GLY A 147 -14.43 -36.64 -2.88
N GLY A 148 -15.49 -36.01 -2.37
CA GLY A 148 -16.64 -35.41 -3.07
C GLY A 148 -17.61 -34.74 -2.09
N GLY A 149 -18.57 -33.96 -2.60
CA GLY A 149 -19.64 -33.32 -1.82
C GLY A 149 -21.02 -33.83 -2.27
N SER A 150 -21.92 -34.06 -1.31
CA SER A 150 -23.22 -34.72 -1.54
C SER A 150 -24.36 -33.72 -1.80
N THR A 151 -25.18 -34.00 -2.81
CA THR A 151 -26.60 -33.63 -2.85
C THR A 151 -27.44 -34.80 -3.38
N THR A 152 -28.60 -35.03 -2.76
CA THR A 152 -29.61 -36.06 -3.05
C THR A 152 -29.67 -36.56 -4.50
N GLY A 153 -29.32 -37.83 -4.72
CA GLY A 153 -29.15 -38.38 -6.07
C GLY A 153 -30.38 -39.02 -6.71
N PRO A 154 -30.38 -39.20 -8.05
CA PRO A 154 -31.18 -40.19 -8.75
C PRO A 154 -30.55 -41.59 -8.63
N ALA A 155 -31.31 -42.62 -9.03
CA ALA A 155 -30.87 -44.02 -8.88
C ALA A 155 -29.82 -44.44 -9.93
N SER A 156 -28.73 -45.07 -9.47
CA SER A 156 -27.89 -46.02 -10.23
C SER A 156 -27.51 -45.62 -11.67
N GLY A 157 -26.88 -44.46 -11.85
CA GLY A 157 -26.17 -44.13 -13.10
C GLY A 157 -24.82 -44.85 -13.20
N GLU A 158 -24.42 -45.23 -14.41
CA GLU A 158 -23.05 -45.72 -14.67
C GLU A 158 -22.06 -44.55 -14.66
N THR A 159 -20.78 -44.83 -14.40
CA THR A 159 -19.73 -43.80 -14.49
C THR A 159 -19.39 -43.54 -15.96
N ILE A 160 -19.66 -42.32 -16.44
CA ILE A 160 -19.34 -41.87 -17.80
C ILE A 160 -18.07 -41.02 -17.75
N ALA A 161 -17.07 -41.40 -18.53
CA ALA A 161 -15.77 -40.72 -18.57
C ALA A 161 -15.82 -39.48 -19.48
N VAL A 162 -15.09 -38.42 -19.12
CA VAL A 162 -15.02 -37.17 -19.86
C VAL A 162 -13.57 -36.70 -19.97
N THR A 163 -13.15 -36.34 -21.17
CA THR A 163 -11.88 -35.65 -21.44
C THR A 163 -12.13 -34.45 -22.33
N ALA A 164 -11.65 -33.28 -21.93
CA ALA A 164 -11.71 -32.07 -22.75
C ALA A 164 -10.31 -31.49 -22.98
N THR A 165 -10.03 -31.08 -24.21
CA THR A 165 -8.75 -30.47 -24.61
C THR A 165 -9.02 -29.14 -25.33
N ALA A 166 -8.31 -28.09 -24.89
CA ALA A 166 -8.43 -26.75 -25.42
C ALA A 166 -7.15 -26.31 -26.16
N VAL A 167 -7.33 -25.65 -27.31
CA VAL A 167 -6.24 -25.04 -28.09
C VAL A 167 -6.56 -23.58 -28.40
N GLY A 168 -5.55 -22.71 -28.42
CA GLY A 168 -5.72 -21.27 -28.63
C GLY A 168 -6.23 -20.47 -27.42
N GLY A 169 -6.45 -21.14 -26.28
CA GLY A 169 -6.93 -20.58 -25.02
C GLY A 169 -7.13 -21.69 -23.97
N ALA A 170 -7.87 -21.41 -22.91
CA ALA A 170 -8.30 -22.39 -21.91
C ALA A 170 -9.82 -22.44 -21.77
N ILE A 171 -10.33 -23.52 -21.15
CA ILE A 171 -11.73 -23.64 -20.70
C ILE A 171 -11.80 -23.04 -19.28
N GLY A 172 -12.74 -22.13 -19.06
CA GLY A 172 -12.99 -21.45 -17.79
C GLY A 172 -14.00 -22.17 -16.90
N ASP A 173 -14.95 -22.90 -17.48
CA ASP A 173 -15.75 -23.89 -16.76
C ASP A 173 -16.26 -25.02 -17.66
N LEU A 174 -16.44 -26.22 -17.10
CA LEU A 174 -17.02 -27.39 -17.77
C LEU A 174 -17.89 -28.20 -16.82
N GLN A 175 -19.17 -28.32 -17.15
CA GLN A 175 -20.15 -29.11 -16.43
C GLN A 175 -20.94 -30.02 -17.37
N ILE A 176 -21.34 -31.20 -16.88
CA ILE A 176 -22.33 -32.07 -17.53
C ILE A 176 -23.44 -32.36 -16.52
N ASP A 177 -24.70 -32.13 -16.91
CA ASP A 177 -25.89 -32.21 -16.05
C ASP A 177 -25.77 -31.41 -14.73
N GLY A 178 -25.04 -30.29 -14.78
CA GLY A 178 -24.75 -29.45 -13.60
C GLY A 178 -23.64 -29.98 -12.69
N MET A 179 -22.99 -31.09 -13.03
CA MET A 179 -21.82 -31.61 -12.32
C MET A 179 -20.52 -31.13 -12.99
N ARG A 180 -19.66 -30.46 -12.23
CA ARG A 180 -18.35 -29.99 -12.69
C ARG A 180 -17.40 -31.16 -12.99
N ILE A 181 -16.75 -31.13 -14.14
CA ILE A 181 -15.84 -32.21 -14.58
C ILE A 181 -14.40 -31.90 -14.17
N GLY A 182 -13.80 -32.73 -13.32
CA GLY A 182 -12.41 -32.58 -12.89
C GLY A 182 -12.18 -31.26 -12.13
N SER A 183 -11.19 -30.47 -12.57
CA SER A 183 -10.99 -29.09 -12.10
C SER A 183 -12.08 -28.11 -12.59
N GLY A 184 -12.83 -28.48 -13.63
CA GLY A 184 -13.70 -27.61 -14.42
C GLY A 184 -12.96 -26.64 -15.34
N MET A 185 -11.66 -26.38 -15.12
CA MET A 185 -10.91 -25.31 -15.79
C MET A 185 -9.54 -25.80 -16.25
N GLY A 186 -9.05 -25.26 -17.38
CA GLY A 186 -7.71 -25.49 -17.90
C GLY A 186 -7.66 -25.84 -19.39
N THR A 187 -6.47 -26.20 -19.88
CA THR A 187 -6.25 -26.62 -21.29
C THR A 187 -6.46 -28.12 -21.51
N ASN A 188 -6.40 -28.92 -20.45
CA ASN A 188 -6.71 -30.35 -20.46
C ASN A 188 -7.50 -30.65 -19.18
N ILE A 189 -8.74 -31.09 -19.33
CA ILE A 189 -9.63 -31.44 -18.22
C ILE A 189 -9.97 -32.92 -18.38
N SER A 190 -9.84 -33.69 -17.30
CA SER A 190 -10.25 -35.09 -17.25
C SER A 190 -11.07 -35.37 -15.99
N GLY A 191 -12.10 -36.19 -16.14
CA GLY A 191 -12.99 -36.53 -15.04
C GLY A 191 -14.07 -37.52 -15.47
N SER A 192 -15.11 -37.61 -14.65
CA SER A 192 -16.27 -38.46 -14.90
C SER A 192 -17.47 -37.96 -14.11
N PHE A 193 -18.67 -38.32 -14.55
CA PHE A 193 -19.91 -38.10 -13.81
C PHE A 193 -20.74 -39.39 -13.77
N ALA A 194 -21.74 -39.45 -12.89
CA ALA A 194 -22.69 -40.55 -12.84
C ALA A 194 -23.90 -40.23 -13.75
N GLY A 195 -24.18 -41.06 -14.75
CA GLY A 195 -25.21 -40.80 -15.75
C GLY A 195 -25.83 -42.06 -16.35
N ASP A 196 -26.97 -41.91 -16.99
CA ASP A 196 -27.60 -42.95 -17.80
C ASP A 196 -27.12 -42.84 -19.26
N LYS A 197 -26.22 -43.74 -19.66
CA LYS A 197 -25.65 -43.81 -21.02
C LYS A 197 -26.66 -44.00 -22.15
N THR A 198 -27.94 -44.24 -21.85
CA THR A 198 -29.02 -44.32 -22.84
C THR A 198 -29.76 -42.99 -23.04
N GLN A 199 -29.49 -41.99 -22.20
CA GLN A 199 -30.10 -40.66 -22.23
C GLN A 199 -29.14 -39.60 -22.78
N GLN A 200 -29.71 -38.48 -23.21
CA GLN A 200 -28.92 -37.30 -23.58
C GLN A 200 -28.46 -36.58 -22.31
N HIS A 201 -27.31 -35.93 -22.40
CA HIS A 201 -26.73 -35.17 -21.30
C HIS A 201 -26.55 -33.70 -21.72
N ARG A 202 -26.72 -32.77 -20.79
CA ARG A 202 -26.58 -31.33 -21.01
C ARG A 202 -25.19 -30.87 -20.63
N VAL A 203 -24.40 -30.46 -21.62
CA VAL A 203 -23.09 -29.83 -21.41
C VAL A 203 -23.30 -28.32 -21.22
N ALA A 204 -22.68 -27.76 -20.19
CA ALA A 204 -22.48 -26.32 -20.05
C ALA A 204 -20.97 -26.06 -20.04
N ILE A 205 -20.51 -25.18 -20.92
CA ILE A 205 -19.08 -24.87 -21.09
C ILE A 205 -18.87 -23.37 -21.24
N ALA A 206 -17.84 -22.86 -20.57
CA ALA A 206 -17.38 -21.48 -20.65
C ALA A 206 -15.92 -21.44 -21.09
N ALA A 207 -15.60 -20.52 -21.99
CA ALA A 207 -14.24 -20.12 -22.30
C ALA A 207 -13.61 -19.44 -21.07
N ASP A 208 -12.28 -19.55 -20.93
CA ASP A 208 -11.57 -18.76 -19.92
C ASP A 208 -11.61 -17.26 -20.28
N PHE A 209 -11.36 -16.39 -19.31
CA PHE A 209 -11.49 -14.93 -19.48
C PHE A 209 -10.70 -14.44 -20.70
N GLY A 210 -11.41 -13.72 -21.57
CA GLY A 210 -10.87 -13.10 -22.77
C GLY A 210 -10.92 -13.93 -24.06
N TYR A 211 -11.39 -15.17 -23.98
CA TYR A 211 -11.56 -16.03 -25.14
C TYR A 211 -13.03 -16.16 -25.57
N ALA A 212 -13.23 -16.57 -26.80
CA ALA A 212 -14.50 -17.02 -27.35
C ALA A 212 -14.28 -18.33 -28.11
N PHE A 213 -15.32 -19.15 -28.25
CA PHE A 213 -15.22 -20.40 -29.00
C PHE A 213 -15.04 -20.12 -30.50
N ALA A 214 -13.99 -20.69 -31.09
CA ALA A 214 -13.82 -20.78 -32.53
C ALA A 214 -14.45 -22.06 -33.08
N SER A 215 -14.37 -23.17 -32.33
CA SER A 215 -15.12 -24.40 -32.58
C SER A 215 -15.20 -25.28 -31.34
N ILE A 216 -16.31 -26.00 -31.16
CA ILE A 216 -16.42 -27.11 -30.21
C ILE A 216 -16.78 -28.37 -31.00
N MET A 217 -16.11 -29.49 -30.73
CA MET A 217 -16.51 -30.82 -31.18
C MET A 217 -16.69 -31.75 -29.99
N VAL A 218 -17.73 -32.58 -30.01
CA VAL A 218 -17.92 -33.67 -29.03
C VAL A 218 -18.00 -35.00 -29.76
N ASN A 219 -17.12 -35.94 -29.41
CA ASN A 219 -16.98 -37.24 -30.06
C ASN A 219 -16.88 -37.12 -31.60
N GLY A 220 -16.12 -36.13 -32.08
CA GLY A 220 -15.96 -35.81 -33.51
C GLY A 220 -17.14 -35.12 -34.19
N THR A 221 -18.22 -34.80 -33.46
CA THR A 221 -19.39 -34.08 -33.97
C THR A 221 -19.30 -32.59 -33.62
N ALA A 222 -19.34 -31.71 -34.62
CA ALA A 222 -19.26 -30.26 -34.41
C ALA A 222 -20.54 -29.70 -33.77
N ILE A 223 -20.38 -28.85 -32.76
CA ILE A 223 -21.48 -28.16 -32.06
C ILE A 223 -21.68 -26.77 -32.70
N PRO A 224 -22.90 -26.42 -33.18
CA PRO A 224 -23.16 -25.09 -33.74
C PRO A 224 -23.08 -23.99 -32.67
N LEU A 225 -22.19 -23.02 -32.86
CA LEU A 225 -21.96 -21.93 -31.88
C LEU A 225 -22.99 -20.78 -31.98
N GLY A 226 -23.71 -20.65 -33.10
CA GLY A 226 -24.69 -19.57 -33.33
C GLY A 226 -24.10 -18.16 -33.55
N GLY A 227 -22.81 -17.94 -33.24
CA GLY A 227 -22.09 -16.68 -33.40
C GLY A 227 -20.77 -16.70 -32.65
N THR A 228 -20.20 -15.52 -32.38
CA THR A 228 -19.11 -15.39 -31.39
C THR A 228 -19.72 -15.46 -30.00
N THR A 229 -19.37 -16.48 -29.23
CA THR A 229 -19.82 -16.65 -27.84
C THR A 229 -18.68 -17.22 -26.98
N ASP A 230 -18.63 -16.81 -25.72
CA ASP A 230 -17.71 -17.32 -24.70
C ASP A 230 -18.36 -18.37 -23.80
N ASN A 231 -19.69 -18.37 -23.66
CA ASN A 231 -20.45 -19.41 -22.96
C ASN A 231 -21.40 -20.15 -23.93
N LEU A 232 -21.58 -21.45 -23.74
CA LEU A 232 -22.53 -22.26 -24.51
C LEU A 232 -23.12 -23.41 -23.67
N GLU A 233 -24.41 -23.68 -23.87
CA GLU A 233 -25.08 -24.86 -23.35
C GLU A 233 -25.70 -25.65 -24.49
N PHE A 234 -25.54 -26.98 -24.49
CA PHE A 234 -26.04 -27.85 -25.54
C PHE A 234 -26.26 -29.29 -25.04
N GLU A 235 -27.10 -30.03 -25.74
CA GLU A 235 -27.33 -31.46 -25.46
C GLU A 235 -26.39 -32.32 -26.31
N VAL A 236 -25.87 -33.39 -25.72
CA VAL A 236 -25.03 -34.40 -26.39
C VAL A 236 -25.76 -35.74 -26.45
N ALA A 237 -25.55 -36.46 -27.57
CA ALA A 237 -26.13 -37.78 -27.76
C ALA A 237 -25.58 -38.79 -26.73
N PRO A 238 -26.35 -39.84 -26.37
CA PRO A 238 -25.93 -40.83 -25.38
C PRO A 238 -24.63 -41.54 -25.78
N ALA A 239 -23.68 -41.68 -24.86
CA ALA A 239 -22.38 -42.30 -25.13
C ALA A 239 -21.73 -42.91 -23.86
N ASP A 240 -20.85 -43.91 -24.04
CA ASP A 240 -20.02 -44.46 -22.95
C ASP A 240 -18.99 -43.46 -22.39
N SER A 241 -18.61 -42.46 -23.18
CA SER A 241 -17.68 -41.38 -22.78
C SER A 241 -17.80 -40.17 -23.71
N TYR A 242 -17.33 -39.01 -23.23
CA TYR A 242 -17.27 -37.77 -24.00
C TYR A 242 -15.83 -37.26 -24.17
N GLN A 243 -15.40 -37.13 -25.42
CA GLN A 243 -14.21 -36.40 -25.83
C GLN A 243 -14.63 -35.05 -26.38
N ILE A 244 -14.21 -33.96 -25.73
CA ILE A 244 -14.58 -32.59 -26.08
C ILE A 244 -13.33 -31.84 -26.58
N GLU A 245 -13.32 -31.46 -27.85
CA GLU A 245 -12.23 -30.69 -28.46
C GLU A 245 -12.69 -29.24 -28.64
N VAL A 246 -11.95 -28.31 -28.05
CA VAL A 246 -12.29 -26.87 -28.05
C VAL A 246 -11.16 -26.08 -28.70
N ALA A 247 -11.48 -25.36 -29.77
CA ALA A 247 -10.62 -24.32 -30.30
C ALA A 247 -11.15 -22.96 -29.83
N LEU A 248 -10.27 -22.12 -29.29
CA LEU A 248 -10.57 -20.79 -28.80
C LEU A 248 -9.83 -19.73 -29.61
N THR A 249 -10.41 -18.53 -29.65
CA THR A 249 -9.82 -17.31 -30.19
C THR A 249 -10.00 -16.18 -29.18
N THR A 250 -9.19 -15.13 -29.25
CA THR A 250 -9.41 -13.90 -28.46
C THR A 250 -10.77 -13.30 -28.81
N ASN A 251 -11.57 -12.96 -27.79
CA ASN A 251 -12.89 -12.35 -27.97
C ASN A 251 -12.75 -10.86 -28.35
N SER A 252 -12.71 -10.58 -29.66
CA SER A 252 -12.52 -9.22 -30.21
C SER A 252 -13.74 -8.29 -30.08
N SER A 253 -14.88 -8.82 -29.62
CA SER A 253 -16.12 -8.08 -29.36
C SER A 253 -16.24 -7.57 -27.93
N ARG A 254 -15.40 -8.05 -27.00
CA ARG A 254 -15.45 -7.68 -25.58
C ARG A 254 -14.45 -6.57 -25.26
N ASN A 255 -14.93 -5.56 -24.53
CA ASN A 255 -14.08 -4.63 -23.79
C ASN A 255 -13.79 -5.23 -22.39
N TYR A 256 -12.61 -4.92 -21.86
CA TYR A 256 -12.16 -5.36 -20.54
C TYR A 256 -12.05 -4.17 -19.61
N ASN A 257 -12.35 -4.40 -18.34
CA ASN A 257 -12.51 -3.33 -17.37
C ASN A 257 -11.19 -3.01 -16.66
N ILE A 258 -10.99 -1.74 -16.30
CA ILE A 258 -10.00 -1.29 -15.31
C ILE A 258 -10.77 -0.59 -14.19
N ILE A 259 -10.63 -1.07 -12.96
CA ILE A 259 -11.36 -0.56 -11.79
C ILE A 259 -10.36 -0.12 -10.71
N TRP A 260 -10.58 1.06 -10.13
CA TRP A 260 -9.83 1.55 -8.97
C TRP A 260 -10.71 2.33 -8.00
N ALA A 261 -10.40 2.24 -6.71
CA ALA A 261 -11.12 2.92 -5.63
C ALA A 261 -10.16 3.83 -4.82
N PRO A 262 -10.58 5.04 -4.40
CA PRO A 262 -9.74 6.00 -3.70
C PRO A 262 -9.53 5.70 -2.20
N SER A 263 -10.11 4.60 -1.70
CA SER A 263 -9.87 4.08 -0.35
C SER A 263 -10.38 2.66 -0.21
N LEU A 264 -9.89 1.94 0.80
CA LEU A 264 -10.42 0.62 1.18
C LEU A 264 -11.94 0.66 1.47
N THR A 265 -12.43 1.73 2.09
CA THR A 265 -13.86 1.86 2.46
C THR A 265 -14.77 1.91 1.22
N VAL A 266 -14.34 2.56 0.13
CA VAL A 266 -15.08 2.56 -1.13
C VAL A 266 -15.01 1.19 -1.80
N ALA A 267 -13.84 0.57 -1.81
CA ALA A 267 -13.66 -0.75 -2.42
C ALA A 267 -14.49 -1.85 -1.73
N GLU A 268 -14.60 -1.80 -0.40
CA GLU A 268 -15.47 -2.69 0.39
C GLU A 268 -16.97 -2.46 0.13
N GLN A 269 -17.40 -1.21 -0.04
CA GLN A 269 -18.81 -0.87 -0.31
C GLN A 269 -19.31 -1.42 -1.65
N HIS A 270 -18.45 -1.42 -2.68
CA HIS A 270 -18.78 -1.96 -4.00
C HIS A 270 -18.36 -3.44 -4.19
N GLY A 271 -17.72 -4.04 -3.19
CA GLY A 271 -17.34 -5.46 -3.20
C GLY A 271 -16.15 -5.80 -4.10
N PHE A 272 -15.30 -4.83 -4.44
CA PHE A 272 -14.17 -5.03 -5.35
C PHE A 272 -12.99 -5.78 -4.71
N GLY A 273 -12.83 -5.72 -3.39
CA GLY A 273 -11.63 -6.20 -2.70
C GLY A 273 -10.59 -5.09 -2.52
N ASN A 274 -9.49 -5.38 -1.83
CA ASN A 274 -8.47 -4.38 -1.50
C ASN A 274 -7.38 -4.19 -2.58
N ASP A 275 -7.41 -4.99 -3.64
CA ASP A 275 -6.43 -5.01 -4.74
C ASP A 275 -6.68 -3.93 -5.82
N CYS A 276 -7.77 -3.16 -5.70
CA CYS A 276 -8.07 -1.97 -6.51
C CYS A 276 -7.87 -0.64 -5.77
N VAL A 277 -7.29 -0.64 -4.56
CA VAL A 277 -7.20 0.55 -3.71
C VAL A 277 -6.02 1.46 -4.10
N ILE A 278 -6.28 2.77 -4.08
CA ILE A 278 -5.31 3.84 -4.30
C ILE A 278 -5.46 4.89 -3.20
N GLU A 279 -4.50 4.93 -2.27
CA GLU A 279 -4.45 5.87 -1.14
C GLU A 279 -3.12 6.65 -1.18
N HIS A 280 -3.12 7.92 -0.73
CA HIS A 280 -1.96 8.83 -0.74
C HIS A 280 -1.43 9.21 -2.14
N GLY A 281 -2.35 9.31 -3.09
CA GLY A 281 -2.14 9.82 -4.43
C GLY A 281 -3.38 9.65 -5.28
N SER A 282 -3.25 9.91 -6.57
CA SER A 282 -4.34 9.80 -7.55
C SER A 282 -3.87 9.08 -8.82
N VAL A 283 -4.84 8.58 -9.58
CA VAL A 283 -4.63 8.02 -10.91
C VAL A 283 -5.60 8.62 -11.91
N GLU A 284 -5.11 8.81 -13.13
CA GLU A 284 -5.87 9.35 -14.26
C GLU A 284 -5.51 8.57 -15.53
N ILE A 285 -6.50 8.24 -16.35
CA ILE A 285 -6.26 7.71 -17.70
C ILE A 285 -6.30 8.89 -18.67
N ILE A 286 -5.12 9.27 -19.19
CA ILE A 286 -4.94 10.53 -19.93
C ILE A 286 -5.12 10.37 -21.45
N SER A 287 -4.92 9.16 -21.98
CA SER A 287 -5.19 8.83 -23.38
C SER A 287 -5.24 7.31 -23.61
N ALA A 288 -5.73 6.89 -24.77
CA ALA A 288 -5.59 5.53 -25.26
C ALA A 288 -5.28 5.52 -26.76
N GLN A 289 -4.46 4.57 -27.22
CA GLN A 289 -4.28 4.27 -28.64
C GLN A 289 -5.01 2.97 -28.99
N LEU A 290 -6.00 3.08 -29.87
CA LEU A 290 -6.84 1.97 -30.34
C LEU A 290 -6.08 1.06 -31.32
N GLY A 291 -6.63 -0.12 -31.60
CA GLY A 291 -5.99 -1.13 -32.46
C GLY A 291 -5.79 -0.73 -33.93
N ASP A 292 -6.48 0.31 -34.41
CA ASP A 292 -6.28 0.92 -35.74
C ASP A 292 -5.19 2.01 -35.76
N GLY A 293 -4.62 2.33 -34.59
CA GLY A 293 -3.62 3.39 -34.39
C GLY A 293 -4.20 4.74 -33.97
N THR A 294 -5.53 4.91 -33.96
CA THR A 294 -6.20 6.15 -33.52
C THR A 294 -5.89 6.44 -32.06
N VAL A 295 -5.50 7.67 -31.74
CA VAL A 295 -5.26 8.13 -30.36
C VAL A 295 -6.44 8.97 -29.91
N VAL A 296 -7.03 8.59 -28.77
CA VAL A 296 -8.13 9.30 -28.11
C VAL A 296 -7.66 9.85 -26.77
N ASN A 297 -8.10 11.06 -26.42
CA ASN A 297 -7.69 11.76 -25.19
C ASN A 297 -8.71 11.59 -24.04
N ALA A 298 -8.31 11.95 -22.82
CA ALA A 298 -9.14 11.84 -21.62
C ALA A 298 -10.58 12.39 -21.76
N ALA A 299 -10.76 13.53 -22.43
CA ALA A 299 -12.09 14.15 -22.59
C ALA A 299 -12.96 13.39 -23.61
N GLU A 300 -12.35 12.76 -24.63
CA GLU A 300 -13.06 11.92 -25.59
C GLU A 300 -13.48 10.58 -24.95
N LEU A 301 -12.58 9.99 -24.14
CA LEU A 301 -12.83 8.78 -23.35
C LEU A 301 -13.97 8.99 -22.32
N ALA A 302 -13.94 10.11 -21.61
CA ALA A 302 -14.98 10.49 -20.65
C ALA A 302 -16.35 10.78 -21.30
N GLY A 303 -16.37 11.02 -22.62
CA GLY A 303 -17.58 11.24 -23.39
C GLY A 303 -18.37 9.96 -23.69
N GLY A 304 -17.79 8.76 -23.49
CA GLY A 304 -18.49 7.46 -23.62
C GLY A 304 -18.97 7.10 -25.03
N ASN A 305 -18.67 7.90 -26.05
CA ASN A 305 -19.17 7.73 -27.42
C ASN A 305 -18.23 6.90 -28.34
N ILE A 306 -17.22 6.25 -27.76
CA ILE A 306 -16.23 5.43 -28.48
C ILE A 306 -16.50 3.96 -28.13
N ALA A 307 -16.85 3.14 -29.13
CA ALA A 307 -17.28 1.75 -28.91
C ALA A 307 -16.19 0.85 -28.25
N ASP A 308 -14.93 1.20 -28.43
CA ASP A 308 -13.77 0.37 -28.11
C ASP A 308 -13.00 0.85 -26.86
N ALA A 309 -13.39 2.01 -26.30
CA ALA A 309 -12.68 2.68 -25.22
C ALA A 309 -13.57 3.69 -24.46
N SER A 310 -13.68 3.60 -23.13
CA SER A 310 -14.35 4.63 -22.34
C SER A 310 -13.73 4.77 -20.94
N THR A 311 -13.95 5.93 -20.32
CA THR A 311 -13.67 6.16 -18.89
C THR A 311 -14.85 6.86 -18.23
N ARG A 312 -15.10 6.59 -16.95
CA ARG A 312 -16.07 7.33 -16.11
C ARG A 312 -15.72 7.23 -14.64
N LEU A 313 -16.18 8.21 -13.87
CA LEU A 313 -16.28 8.12 -12.42
C LEU A 313 -17.68 7.63 -12.08
N ASP A 314 -17.80 6.36 -11.68
CA ASP A 314 -19.07 5.78 -11.26
C ASP A 314 -19.26 6.07 -9.77
N GLY A 315 -19.77 7.27 -9.47
CA GLY A 315 -19.94 7.73 -8.10
C GLY A 315 -18.61 8.13 -7.47
N ASP A 316 -18.06 7.26 -6.62
CA ASP A 316 -16.85 7.47 -5.81
C ASP A 316 -15.66 6.58 -6.20
N PHE A 317 -15.80 5.73 -7.23
CA PHE A 317 -14.71 4.94 -7.80
C PHE A 317 -14.48 5.26 -9.29
N GLY A 318 -13.30 4.91 -9.79
CA GLY A 318 -12.93 5.08 -11.18
C GLY A 318 -13.07 3.78 -11.97
N TYR A 319 -13.58 3.93 -13.18
CA TYR A 319 -13.91 2.81 -14.06
C TYR A 319 -13.53 3.16 -15.50
N ALA A 320 -12.99 2.18 -16.21
CA ALA A 320 -12.66 2.30 -17.63
C ALA A 320 -12.84 0.97 -18.36
N GLU A 321 -13.09 1.03 -19.67
CA GLU A 321 -13.29 -0.12 -20.53
C GLU A 321 -12.42 0.03 -21.78
N PHE A 322 -11.68 -1.00 -22.17
CA PHE A 322 -10.87 -1.00 -23.39
C PHE A 322 -10.83 -2.39 -24.05
N LYS A 323 -10.75 -2.45 -25.39
CA LYS A 323 -10.40 -3.70 -26.06
C LYS A 323 -8.98 -4.15 -25.73
N ALA A 324 -8.76 -5.46 -25.68
CA ALA A 324 -7.42 -6.04 -25.61
C ALA A 324 -6.55 -5.54 -26.77
N GLY A 325 -5.27 -5.26 -26.49
CA GLY A 325 -4.31 -4.67 -27.43
C GLY A 325 -4.33 -3.14 -27.50
N THR A 326 -5.30 -2.46 -26.87
CA THR A 326 -5.30 -0.99 -26.72
C THR A 326 -4.12 -0.56 -25.86
N LYS A 327 -3.37 0.47 -26.28
CA LYS A 327 -2.33 1.07 -25.43
C LYS A 327 -2.93 2.17 -24.57
N VAL A 328 -3.15 1.90 -23.29
CA VAL A 328 -3.75 2.85 -22.35
C VAL A 328 -2.64 3.63 -21.65
N THR A 329 -2.70 4.96 -21.71
CA THR A 329 -1.75 5.84 -21.02
C THR A 329 -2.33 6.28 -19.68
N ILE A 330 -1.67 5.88 -18.60
CA ILE A 330 -2.10 6.06 -17.22
C ILE A 330 -1.09 6.96 -16.50
N LYS A 331 -1.57 7.96 -15.78
CA LYS A 331 -0.77 8.85 -14.96
C LYS A 331 -1.04 8.58 -13.48
N PHE A 332 0.01 8.28 -12.73
CA PHE A 332 -0.01 8.21 -11.28
C PHE A 332 0.59 9.49 -10.71
N THR A 333 -0.12 10.13 -9.78
CA THR A 333 0.34 11.33 -9.10
C THR A 333 0.33 11.04 -7.60
N PRO A 334 1.48 10.65 -6.99
CA PRO A 334 1.59 10.56 -5.53
C PRO A 334 1.23 11.91 -4.90
N ASP A 335 0.71 11.91 -3.68
CA ASP A 335 0.64 13.15 -2.88
C ASP A 335 2.06 13.66 -2.57
N TYR A 336 2.19 14.93 -2.20
CA TYR A 336 3.45 15.44 -1.66
C TYR A 336 3.85 14.66 -0.39
N GLY A 337 5.12 14.28 -0.30
CA GLY A 337 5.65 13.44 0.77
C GLY A 337 5.42 11.94 0.57
N TYR A 338 4.95 11.51 -0.61
CA TYR A 338 4.76 10.10 -0.98
C TYR A 338 5.42 9.76 -2.31
N GLN A 339 5.84 8.49 -2.45
CA GLN A 339 6.52 7.97 -3.63
C GLN A 339 5.85 6.69 -4.15
N LEU A 340 5.76 6.57 -5.47
CA LEU A 340 5.22 5.38 -6.14
C LEU A 340 6.28 4.26 -6.12
N LEU A 341 6.12 3.28 -5.21
CA LEU A 341 7.03 2.12 -5.12
C LEU A 341 6.58 0.91 -5.93
N SER A 342 5.30 0.82 -6.26
CA SER A 342 4.78 -0.11 -7.27
C SER A 342 3.40 0.34 -7.74
N ALA A 343 3.04 -0.03 -8.96
CA ALA A 343 1.66 -0.06 -9.43
C ALA A 343 1.38 -1.48 -9.92
N SER A 344 0.22 -2.03 -9.53
CA SER A 344 -0.20 -3.38 -9.87
C SER A 344 -1.50 -3.34 -10.67
N LEU A 345 -1.55 -4.17 -11.71
CA LEU A 345 -2.69 -4.38 -12.58
C LEU A 345 -2.95 -5.89 -12.72
N ASN A 346 -3.04 -6.61 -11.61
CA ASN A 346 -3.24 -8.06 -11.56
C ASN A 346 -2.32 -8.87 -12.52
N GLY A 347 -1.07 -8.42 -12.69
CA GLY A 347 -0.07 -8.99 -13.61
C GLY A 347 0.15 -8.23 -14.93
N GLY A 348 -0.68 -7.24 -15.23
CA GLY A 348 -0.49 -6.33 -16.37
C GLY A 348 0.79 -5.51 -16.26
N LYS A 349 1.58 -5.47 -17.34
CA LYS A 349 2.86 -4.74 -17.38
C LYS A 349 2.65 -3.26 -17.68
N LEU A 350 3.09 -2.41 -16.76
CA LEU A 350 3.24 -0.97 -16.98
C LEU A 350 4.65 -0.65 -17.49
N THR A 351 4.74 0.28 -18.44
CA THR A 351 6.02 0.79 -18.98
C THR A 351 6.08 2.30 -18.77
N ALA A 352 7.05 2.78 -18.00
CA ALA A 352 7.19 4.21 -17.71
C ALA A 352 7.52 5.03 -18.97
N VAL A 353 7.03 6.28 -19.03
CA VAL A 353 7.32 7.24 -20.09
C VAL A 353 8.34 8.25 -19.58
N ASP A 354 9.61 8.12 -19.97
CA ASP A 354 10.71 8.92 -19.40
C ASP A 354 10.50 10.45 -19.53
N SER A 355 9.83 10.92 -20.59
CA SER A 355 9.55 12.34 -20.83
C SER A 355 8.31 12.88 -20.12
N GLN A 356 7.58 12.07 -19.36
CA GLN A 356 6.31 12.46 -18.71
C GLN A 356 6.24 11.91 -17.28
N VAL A 357 6.41 12.79 -16.30
CA VAL A 357 6.44 12.45 -14.86
C VAL A 357 5.18 11.72 -14.43
N GLY A 358 5.35 10.55 -13.80
CA GLY A 358 4.26 9.73 -13.29
C GLY A 358 3.48 8.96 -14.37
N THR A 359 3.86 9.07 -15.64
CA THR A 359 3.10 8.49 -16.76
C THR A 359 3.64 7.13 -17.16
N PHE A 360 2.74 6.19 -17.41
CA PHE A 360 3.01 4.83 -17.85
C PHE A 360 2.08 4.44 -18.99
N VAL A 361 2.50 3.47 -19.81
CA VAL A 361 1.66 2.81 -20.82
C VAL A 361 1.40 1.37 -20.38
N LEU A 362 0.13 0.99 -20.44
CA LEU A 362 -0.38 -0.37 -20.34
C LEU A 362 -0.72 -0.89 -21.74
N ASP A 363 -0.20 -2.06 -22.11
CA ASP A 363 -0.77 -2.86 -23.20
C ASP A 363 -1.96 -3.65 -22.64
N MET A 364 -3.20 -3.28 -22.99
CA MET A 364 -4.40 -3.85 -22.39
C MET A 364 -4.49 -5.37 -22.66
N PRO A 365 -4.50 -6.23 -21.63
CA PRO A 365 -4.64 -7.67 -21.80
C PRO A 365 -6.10 -8.06 -22.05
N ALA A 366 -6.34 -9.32 -22.41
CA ALA A 366 -7.68 -9.89 -22.53
C ALA A 366 -8.24 -10.36 -21.17
N THR A 367 -8.16 -9.52 -20.14
CA THR A 367 -8.74 -9.78 -18.82
C THR A 367 -9.12 -8.46 -18.16
N ASP A 368 -10.15 -8.50 -17.32
CA ASP A 368 -10.48 -7.38 -16.44
C ASP A 368 -9.37 -7.20 -15.39
N LEU A 369 -9.15 -5.95 -14.97
CA LEU A 369 -8.03 -5.53 -14.13
C LEU A 369 -8.52 -4.72 -12.93
N HIS A 370 -8.03 -5.09 -11.74
CA HIS A 370 -8.03 -4.19 -10.60
C HIS A 370 -6.71 -3.40 -10.64
N LEU A 371 -6.82 -2.08 -10.49
CA LEU A 371 -5.71 -1.16 -10.52
C LEU A 371 -5.43 -0.65 -9.11
N SER A 372 -4.28 -1.03 -8.56
CA SER A 372 -3.76 -0.52 -7.28
C SER A 372 -2.41 0.17 -7.47
N ALA A 373 -2.15 1.16 -6.62
CA ALA A 373 -0.88 1.87 -6.58
C ALA A 373 -0.39 1.98 -5.13
N LEU A 374 0.83 1.50 -4.89
CA LEU A 374 1.47 1.62 -3.58
C LEU A 374 2.26 2.92 -3.52
N PHE A 375 1.60 3.95 -2.98
CA PHE A 375 2.25 5.21 -2.59
C PHE A 375 2.74 5.09 -1.14
N THR A 376 4.05 5.19 -0.91
CA THR A 376 4.64 5.11 0.43
C THR A 376 5.22 6.45 0.86
N LYS A 377 5.02 6.83 2.12
CA LYS A 377 5.57 8.07 2.67
C LYS A 377 7.09 8.09 2.53
N SER A 378 7.63 9.21 2.07
CA SER A 378 9.06 9.47 1.96
C SER A 378 9.37 10.88 2.43
N GLU A 379 10.55 11.08 2.99
CA GLU A 379 11.01 12.39 3.45
C GLU A 379 11.80 13.09 2.33
N ASP A 380 11.80 14.43 2.34
CA ASP A 380 12.63 15.21 1.43
C ASP A 380 14.12 14.92 1.65
N LYS A 381 14.89 14.97 0.56
CA LYS A 381 16.29 14.58 0.54
C LYS A 381 17.19 15.80 0.43
N VAL A 382 18.28 15.81 1.20
CA VAL A 382 19.34 16.82 1.06
C VAL A 382 20.68 16.12 0.87
N ASN A 383 21.39 16.48 -0.19
CA ASN A 383 22.74 16.02 -0.47
C ASN A 383 23.71 17.21 -0.28
N THR A 384 24.75 17.06 0.54
CA THR A 384 25.70 18.13 0.83
C THR A 384 27.14 17.76 0.49
N ALA A 385 27.79 18.62 -0.28
CA ALA A 385 29.19 18.59 -0.67
C ALA A 385 29.85 19.95 -0.37
N SER A 386 29.68 20.44 0.87
CA SER A 386 30.21 21.75 1.32
C SER A 386 31.22 21.62 2.46
N THR A 387 32.19 22.53 2.47
CA THR A 387 33.13 22.72 3.56
C THR A 387 32.52 23.44 4.76
N LYS A 388 31.42 24.20 4.60
CA LYS A 388 30.77 25.02 5.65
C LYS A 388 29.35 24.59 6.05
N VAL A 389 28.67 23.79 5.24
CA VAL A 389 27.31 23.28 5.48
C VAL A 389 27.34 21.75 5.59
N ASP A 390 26.81 21.20 6.69
CA ASP A 390 26.71 19.76 6.96
C ASP A 390 25.40 19.15 6.46
N GLY A 391 24.34 19.95 6.31
CA GLY A 391 23.00 19.50 5.96
C GLY A 391 22.04 20.67 5.77
N ALA A 392 20.79 20.37 5.43
CA ALA A 392 19.70 21.33 5.48
C ALA A 392 18.37 20.64 5.79
N THR A 393 17.35 21.43 6.13
CA THR A 393 15.94 21.03 6.12
C THR A 393 15.12 22.00 5.29
N LEU A 394 14.06 21.49 4.67
CA LEU A 394 13.15 22.24 3.81
C LEU A 394 11.81 22.43 4.54
N GLY A 395 11.33 23.67 4.61
CA GLY A 395 10.02 24.02 5.18
C GLY A 395 9.14 24.71 4.14
N ASN A 396 7.82 24.52 4.26
CA ASN A 396 6.79 24.92 3.29
C ASN A 396 6.88 24.18 1.93
N ALA A 397 7.62 23.07 1.85
CA ALA A 397 7.84 22.28 0.63
C ALA A 397 6.53 21.77 -0.01
N GLU A 398 5.52 21.48 0.80
CA GLU A 398 4.16 21.12 0.39
C GLU A 398 3.42 22.22 -0.39
N ASN A 399 3.91 23.46 -0.34
CA ASN A 399 3.39 24.60 -1.10
C ASN A 399 4.18 24.85 -2.40
N ILE A 400 5.26 24.10 -2.64
CA ILE A 400 6.12 24.24 -3.81
C ILE A 400 5.74 23.22 -4.90
N ILE A 401 5.53 21.97 -4.50
CA ILE A 401 5.12 20.86 -5.37
C ILE A 401 3.92 20.12 -4.78
N GLY A 402 3.00 19.69 -5.63
CA GLY A 402 1.82 18.91 -5.21
C GLY A 402 2.04 17.39 -5.20
N SER A 403 3.21 16.90 -5.62
CA SER A 403 3.43 15.46 -5.86
C SER A 403 4.89 15.05 -5.72
N GLY A 404 5.14 13.91 -5.08
CA GLY A 404 6.49 13.42 -4.86
C GLY A 404 7.20 14.12 -3.71
N ASN A 405 8.52 14.26 -3.82
CA ASN A 405 9.39 14.89 -2.81
C ASN A 405 10.35 15.90 -3.45
N LEU A 406 10.93 16.76 -2.61
CA LEU A 406 12.05 17.59 -3.02
C LEU A 406 13.40 16.90 -2.74
N GLN A 407 14.36 17.14 -3.63
CA GLN A 407 15.78 16.87 -3.41
C GLN A 407 16.56 18.19 -3.57
N LEU A 408 17.21 18.65 -2.50
CA LEU A 408 18.14 19.78 -2.54
C LEU A 408 19.60 19.29 -2.56
N ASN A 409 20.34 19.67 -3.58
CA ASN A 409 21.78 19.44 -3.68
C ASN A 409 22.52 20.74 -3.32
N ILE A 410 23.46 20.68 -2.39
CA ILE A 410 24.27 21.83 -1.94
C ILE A 410 25.74 21.50 -2.14
N ALA A 411 26.49 22.33 -2.86
CA ALA A 411 27.93 22.15 -3.08
C ALA A 411 28.69 23.49 -3.01
N ASP A 412 29.97 23.48 -2.63
CA ASP A 412 30.78 24.70 -2.70
C ASP A 412 31.13 25.05 -4.17
N ILE A 413 30.93 26.30 -4.57
CA ILE A 413 31.27 26.81 -5.91
C ILE A 413 32.77 27.11 -5.99
N SER A 414 33.40 26.73 -7.11
CA SER A 414 34.82 27.01 -7.36
C SER A 414 35.12 27.21 -8.85
N GLY A 415 36.35 27.60 -9.17
CA GLY A 415 36.81 27.72 -10.56
C GLY A 415 36.08 28.80 -11.37
N THR A 416 35.66 28.45 -12.59
CA THR A 416 35.11 29.41 -13.58
C THR A 416 33.80 30.04 -13.12
N GLU A 417 32.91 29.28 -12.51
CA GLU A 417 31.61 29.76 -12.01
C GLU A 417 31.80 30.78 -10.90
N LEU A 418 32.68 30.48 -9.92
CA LEU A 418 33.04 31.42 -8.86
C LEU A 418 33.57 32.74 -9.44
N ASN A 419 34.47 32.67 -10.42
CA ASN A 419 35.04 33.87 -11.07
C ASN A 419 33.99 34.75 -11.76
N GLN A 420 32.83 34.21 -12.15
CA GLN A 420 31.74 34.97 -12.78
C GLN A 420 30.88 35.71 -11.74
N ILE A 421 30.57 35.06 -10.61
CA ILE A 421 29.65 35.59 -9.59
C ILE A 421 30.34 36.39 -8.47
N GLN A 422 31.62 36.11 -8.20
CA GLN A 422 32.31 36.58 -6.98
C GLN A 422 32.26 38.10 -6.80
N SER A 423 32.53 38.89 -7.85
CA SER A 423 32.56 40.35 -7.74
C SER A 423 31.18 40.96 -7.45
N GLY A 424 30.10 40.39 -7.98
CA GLY A 424 28.73 40.84 -7.71
C GLY A 424 28.28 40.48 -6.30
N MET A 425 28.60 39.25 -5.84
CA MET A 425 28.37 38.83 -4.45
C MET A 425 29.13 39.73 -3.46
N GLN A 426 30.41 40.02 -3.72
CA GLN A 426 31.23 40.90 -2.88
C GLN A 426 30.66 42.33 -2.81
N ALA A 427 30.17 42.87 -3.92
CA ALA A 427 29.54 44.19 -3.94
C ALA A 427 28.27 44.26 -3.06
N GLN A 428 27.49 43.16 -2.99
CA GLN A 428 26.32 43.07 -2.12
C GLN A 428 26.66 42.73 -0.65
N ALA A 429 27.77 42.04 -0.39
CA ALA A 429 28.27 41.78 0.96
C ALA A 429 28.75 43.07 1.65
N GLY A 430 29.43 43.95 0.90
CA GLY A 430 29.96 45.21 1.43
C GLY A 430 31.02 44.96 2.51
N ASN A 431 30.65 45.16 3.77
CA ASN A 431 31.54 44.90 4.92
C ASN A 431 31.41 43.47 5.48
N GLY A 432 30.44 42.67 5.01
CA GLY A 432 30.26 41.28 5.42
C GLY A 432 31.34 40.36 4.86
N GLU A 433 31.79 39.41 5.68
CA GLU A 433 32.72 38.36 5.28
C GLU A 433 31.96 37.20 4.63
N ILE A 434 32.24 36.91 3.35
CA ILE A 434 31.67 35.76 2.66
C ILE A 434 32.38 34.49 3.12
N GLN A 435 31.61 33.59 3.75
CA GLN A 435 32.09 32.38 4.42
C GLN A 435 32.12 31.16 3.48
N SER A 436 31.18 31.08 2.54
CA SER A 436 31.23 30.16 1.40
C SER A 436 30.39 30.69 0.23
N TYR A 437 30.70 30.21 -0.97
CA TYR A 437 29.86 30.32 -2.16
C TYR A 437 29.27 28.93 -2.40
N LEU A 438 27.95 28.82 -2.54
CA LEU A 438 27.20 27.57 -2.56
C LEU A 438 26.34 27.49 -3.82
N SER A 439 26.45 26.41 -4.60
CA SER A 439 25.39 26.03 -5.53
C SER A 439 24.28 25.36 -4.72
N MET A 440 23.03 25.69 -5.05
CA MET A 440 21.84 25.07 -4.48
C MET A 440 20.89 24.69 -5.62
N ASP A 441 20.93 23.42 -6.03
CA ASP A 441 20.06 22.86 -7.06
C ASP A 441 18.89 22.11 -6.42
N LEU A 442 17.66 22.50 -6.75
CA LEU A 442 16.44 21.87 -6.26
C LEU A 442 15.77 21.03 -7.35
N PHE A 443 15.30 19.84 -7.00
CA PHE A 443 14.58 18.93 -7.89
C PHE A 443 13.29 18.43 -7.26
N GLN A 444 12.22 18.31 -8.05
CA GLN A 444 11.12 17.39 -7.76
C GLN A 444 11.55 15.97 -8.14
N VAL A 445 11.30 15.00 -7.26
CA VAL A 445 11.62 13.58 -7.49
C VAL A 445 10.33 12.74 -7.39
N VAL A 446 10.09 11.91 -8.41
CA VAL A 446 8.97 10.94 -8.45
C VAL A 446 9.49 9.58 -8.94
N ASN A 447 9.36 8.54 -8.13
CA ASN A 447 9.80 7.18 -8.46
C ASN A 447 8.99 6.55 -9.61
N LYS A 448 9.67 5.79 -10.49
CA LYS A 448 9.05 5.09 -11.64
C LYS A 448 8.50 3.70 -11.24
N GLY A 449 7.74 3.63 -10.16
CA GLY A 449 7.20 2.37 -9.64
C GLY A 449 8.26 1.41 -9.08
N ASN A 450 9.39 1.96 -8.63
CA ASN A 450 10.46 1.26 -7.89
C ASN A 450 11.39 2.30 -7.23
N SER A 451 12.24 1.90 -6.28
CA SER A 451 13.11 2.82 -5.52
C SER A 451 14.41 3.24 -6.22
N ASN A 452 14.71 2.71 -7.42
CA ASN A 452 16.03 2.80 -8.04
C ASN A 452 16.02 3.65 -9.33
N ASP A 453 14.85 4.03 -9.83
CA ASP A 453 14.66 4.86 -11.02
C ASP A 453 13.54 5.88 -10.74
N ALA A 454 13.79 7.14 -11.09
CA ALA A 454 12.92 8.27 -10.80
C ALA A 454 12.93 9.26 -11.97
N TRP A 455 11.84 10.00 -12.10
CA TRP A 455 11.85 11.27 -12.81
C TRP A 455 12.38 12.35 -11.87
N GLU A 456 13.37 13.12 -12.35
CA GLU A 456 13.90 14.30 -11.66
C GLU A 456 13.60 15.55 -12.50
N THR A 457 12.85 16.50 -11.95
CA THR A 457 12.53 17.78 -12.61
C THR A 457 13.23 18.91 -11.85
N GLN A 458 14.21 19.58 -12.47
CA GLN A 458 14.89 20.72 -11.84
C GLN A 458 13.93 21.90 -11.66
N LEU A 459 14.00 22.55 -10.50
CA LEU A 459 13.15 23.68 -10.10
C LEU A 459 14.02 24.92 -9.85
N THR A 460 14.26 25.72 -10.89
CA THR A 460 15.05 26.97 -10.80
C THR A 460 14.25 28.13 -10.23
N ASP A 461 12.93 28.12 -10.43
CA ASP A 461 12.00 29.22 -10.15
C ASP A 461 10.73 28.67 -9.49
N LEU A 462 10.36 29.23 -8.35
CA LEU A 462 9.22 28.80 -7.56
C LEU A 462 8.12 29.88 -7.52
N ASN A 463 6.86 29.45 -7.55
CA ASN A 463 5.70 30.34 -7.40
C ASN A 463 5.46 30.78 -5.94
N ALA A 464 6.16 30.17 -4.98
CA ALA A 464 6.11 30.48 -3.56
C ALA A 464 7.51 30.32 -2.95
N LYS A 465 7.78 30.97 -1.80
CA LYS A 465 9.07 30.88 -1.12
C LYS A 465 9.18 29.59 -0.29
N LEU A 466 10.22 28.81 -0.55
CA LEU A 466 10.67 27.71 0.28
C LEU A 466 11.51 28.25 1.44
N ASN A 467 11.30 27.73 2.65
CA ASN A 467 12.16 28.02 3.80
C ASN A 467 13.31 27.00 3.82
N VAL A 468 14.53 27.46 3.55
CA VAL A 468 15.74 26.63 3.62
C VAL A 468 16.42 26.90 4.96
N THR A 469 16.63 25.84 5.75
CA THR A 469 17.37 25.91 7.01
C THR A 469 18.67 25.12 6.88
N LEU A 470 19.79 25.82 6.74
CA LEU A 470 21.13 25.20 6.65
C LEU A 470 21.64 24.83 8.03
N GLN A 471 22.19 23.63 8.17
CA GLN A 471 23.01 23.22 9.32
C GLN A 471 24.46 23.59 9.03
N VAL A 472 25.03 24.56 9.75
CA VAL A 472 26.44 24.95 9.57
C VAL A 472 27.37 24.17 10.50
N LYS A 473 28.63 24.04 10.08
CA LYS A 473 29.68 23.32 10.84
C LYS A 473 30.03 24.02 12.15
N ASP A 474 30.64 23.28 13.08
CA ASP A 474 30.97 23.77 14.43
C ASP A 474 31.85 25.03 14.44
N GLU A 475 32.76 25.21 13.49
CA GLU A 475 33.59 26.42 13.34
C GLU A 475 32.80 27.70 13.00
N MET A 476 31.58 27.55 12.47
CA MET A 476 30.65 28.63 12.20
C MET A 476 29.77 28.97 13.42
N LYS A 477 29.76 28.11 14.45
CA LYS A 477 28.84 28.24 15.58
C LYS A 477 29.32 29.26 16.61
N ASN A 478 28.37 29.93 17.26
CA ASN A 478 28.59 30.90 18.34
C ASN A 478 29.38 32.17 17.94
N GLN A 479 29.47 32.49 16.65
CA GLN A 479 30.05 33.76 16.19
C GLN A 479 29.15 34.95 16.58
N GLN A 480 29.74 36.05 17.06
CA GLN A 480 28.99 37.25 17.48
C GLN A 480 28.73 38.17 16.29
N GLY A 481 27.56 38.02 15.66
CA GLY A 481 27.16 38.83 14.50
C GLY A 481 25.85 38.35 13.91
N THR A 482 25.58 38.76 12.68
CA THR A 482 24.40 38.34 11.91
C THR A 482 24.82 37.60 10.65
N TYR A 483 24.07 36.56 10.30
CA TYR A 483 24.20 35.87 9.03
C TYR A 483 23.11 36.32 8.06
N TYR A 484 23.43 36.33 6.77
CA TYR A 484 22.49 36.48 5.67
C TYR A 484 22.99 35.73 4.43
N MET A 485 22.09 35.53 3.48
CA MET A 485 22.44 34.98 2.18
C MET A 485 22.49 36.10 1.14
N ILE A 486 23.36 35.97 0.15
CA ILE A 486 23.22 36.69 -1.11
C ILE A 486 22.93 35.64 -2.17
N ARG A 487 21.89 35.85 -2.98
CA ARG A 487 21.53 34.99 -4.10
C ARG A 487 21.96 35.67 -5.40
N GLU A 488 22.59 34.93 -6.29
CA GLU A 488 22.76 35.29 -7.70
C GLU A 488 21.83 34.41 -8.53
N HIS A 489 21.13 35.02 -9.49
CA HIS A 489 20.26 34.33 -10.42
C HIS A 489 20.05 35.21 -11.67
N ASP A 490 20.29 34.67 -12.86
CA ASP A 490 20.24 35.39 -14.14
C ASP A 490 21.01 36.73 -14.17
N GLY A 491 22.14 36.80 -13.46
CA GLY A 491 22.98 37.99 -13.32
C GLY A 491 22.46 39.04 -12.32
N ALA A 492 21.32 38.79 -11.66
CA ALA A 492 20.78 39.64 -10.61
C ALA A 492 21.24 39.15 -9.22
N TYR A 493 21.66 40.08 -8.35
CA TYR A 493 22.16 39.79 -7.01
C TYR A 493 21.24 40.37 -5.93
N GLU A 494 20.74 39.53 -5.02
CA GLU A 494 19.78 39.92 -3.97
C GLU A 494 20.26 39.48 -2.59
N LYS A 495 20.22 40.39 -1.60
CA LYS A 495 20.47 40.07 -0.19
C LYS A 495 19.19 39.53 0.46
N LEU A 496 19.20 38.24 0.81
CA LEU A 496 18.11 37.58 1.51
C LEU A 496 18.37 37.59 3.03
N PRO A 497 17.45 38.13 3.86
CA PRO A 497 17.60 38.08 5.31
C PRO A 497 17.53 36.64 5.82
N ALA A 498 18.34 36.32 6.82
CA ALA A 498 18.34 35.02 7.48
C ALA A 498 18.23 35.16 9.00
N THR A 499 17.70 34.12 9.64
CA THR A 499 17.72 33.96 11.10
C THR A 499 18.78 32.94 11.47
N TYR A 500 19.66 33.28 12.41
CA TYR A 500 20.66 32.36 12.94
C TYR A 500 20.28 31.91 14.35
N ASP A 501 20.15 30.60 14.55
CA ASP A 501 20.06 30.00 15.89
C ASP A 501 21.43 29.43 16.29
N ALA A 502 22.05 30.06 17.29
CA ALA A 502 23.35 29.63 17.81
C ALA A 502 23.29 28.30 18.58
N ALA A 503 22.14 27.90 19.13
CA ALA A 503 22.01 26.68 19.92
C ALA A 503 21.98 25.42 19.03
N SER A 504 21.22 25.43 17.94
CA SER A 504 21.26 24.39 16.91
C SER A 504 22.40 24.57 15.91
N GLY A 505 22.91 25.79 15.75
CA GLY A 505 23.87 26.12 14.70
C GLY A 505 23.22 26.10 13.32
N THR A 506 22.02 26.65 13.19
CA THR A 506 21.24 26.66 11.95
C THR A 506 20.98 28.06 11.42
N ILE A 507 20.90 28.21 10.09
CA ILE A 507 20.63 29.46 9.39
C ILE A 507 19.40 29.26 8.50
N THR A 508 18.29 29.90 8.84
CA THR A 508 17.03 29.83 8.10
C THR A 508 16.81 31.07 7.25
N PHE A 509 16.54 30.90 5.96
CA PHE A 509 16.16 31.96 5.02
C PHE A 509 15.05 31.48 4.07
N ALA A 510 14.35 32.43 3.44
CA ALA A 510 13.27 32.14 2.50
C ALA A 510 13.68 32.51 1.07
N THR A 511 13.53 31.58 0.12
CA THR A 511 13.91 31.77 -1.29
C THR A 511 12.89 31.15 -2.25
N ASP A 512 12.74 31.79 -3.41
CA ASP A 512 11.89 31.37 -4.54
C ASP A 512 12.70 31.02 -5.81
N LYS A 513 14.04 30.95 -5.72
CA LYS A 513 14.91 30.65 -6.87
C LYS A 513 16.12 29.82 -6.47
N PHE A 514 16.59 28.93 -7.34
CA PHE A 514 17.67 27.97 -7.07
C PHE A 514 18.74 28.07 -8.15
N SER A 515 19.99 28.28 -7.69
CA SER A 515 21.13 28.80 -8.46
C SER A 515 22.31 29.00 -7.47
N ALA A 516 23.15 30.03 -7.68
CA ALA A 516 24.29 30.34 -6.83
C ALA A 516 23.94 31.24 -5.62
N TYR A 517 24.63 30.98 -4.51
CA TYR A 517 24.49 31.67 -3.24
C TYR A 517 25.84 32.04 -2.64
N ALA A 518 25.88 33.08 -1.80
CA ALA A 518 26.96 33.36 -0.87
C ALA A 518 26.39 33.37 0.56
N LEU A 519 26.98 32.56 1.45
CA LEU A 519 26.72 32.63 2.88
C LEU A 519 27.63 33.72 3.48
N VAL A 520 27.05 34.73 4.12
CA VAL A 520 27.78 35.90 4.61
C VAL A 520 27.58 36.08 6.10
N PHE A 521 28.68 36.39 6.80
CA PHE A 521 28.69 36.77 8.20
C PHE A 521 29.07 38.26 8.34
N GLU A 522 28.32 39.01 9.14
CA GLU A 522 28.62 40.40 9.47
C GLU A 522 28.80 40.53 10.98
N ALA A 523 30.03 40.84 11.40
CA ALA A 523 30.40 40.89 12.81
C ALA A 523 29.63 41.99 13.55
N GLY A 524 29.09 41.65 14.72
CA GLY A 524 28.43 42.64 15.57
C GLY A 524 29.43 43.67 16.07
N THR A 525 29.13 44.97 15.91
CA THR A 525 29.97 46.03 16.48
C THR A 525 29.98 45.92 17.99
N SER A 526 31.09 45.47 18.57
CA SER A 526 31.30 45.43 20.02
C SER A 526 31.16 46.83 20.60
N SER A 527 30.11 47.07 21.38
CA SER A 527 29.95 48.34 22.10
C SER A 527 31.14 48.56 23.04
N GLY A 528 31.89 49.64 22.81
CA GLY A 528 33.19 49.86 23.43
C GLY A 528 33.11 49.94 24.95
N THR A 529 33.95 49.16 25.62
CA THR A 529 34.17 49.24 27.08
C THR A 529 34.86 50.55 27.44
N THR A 530 34.07 51.58 27.78
CA THR A 530 34.58 52.84 28.30
C THR A 530 35.05 52.67 29.75
N THR A 531 36.38 52.55 29.93
CA THR A 531 37.03 52.61 31.25
C THR A 531 36.75 53.96 31.92
N PRO A 532 36.26 54.01 33.18
CA PRO A 532 35.97 55.28 33.85
C PRO A 532 37.24 56.09 34.18
N GLY A 533 37.42 57.22 33.49
CA GLY A 533 38.46 58.21 33.81
C GLY A 533 38.06 59.11 34.98
N SER A 534 38.99 59.36 35.90
CA SER A 534 38.80 60.23 37.07
C SER A 534 38.48 61.68 36.67
N GLY A 535 37.52 62.30 37.36
CA GLY A 535 37.08 63.68 37.07
C GLY A 535 37.84 64.76 37.83
N THR A 536 37.91 65.96 37.25
CA THR A 536 38.15 67.23 37.96
C THR A 536 37.39 68.35 37.26
N THR A 537 36.85 69.27 38.06
CA THR A 537 35.75 70.18 37.71
C THR A 537 36.24 71.53 37.16
N GLY A 538 35.51 72.14 36.21
CA GLY A 538 35.73 73.52 35.77
C GLY A 538 34.49 74.13 35.06
N ASN A 539 33.88 75.14 35.67
CA ASN A 539 32.73 75.92 35.17
C ASN A 539 33.19 76.89 34.03
N THR A 540 32.37 77.52 33.16
CA THR A 540 30.99 78.05 33.33
C THR A 540 30.32 78.45 31.98
N THR A 541 28.97 78.46 31.94
CA THR A 541 28.06 79.41 31.22
C THR A 541 27.76 79.32 29.70
N ALA A 542 26.63 78.62 29.41
CA ALA A 542 25.42 79.02 28.64
C ALA A 542 25.45 79.38 27.11
N GLY A 543 24.58 78.70 26.33
CA GLY A 543 24.39 79.00 24.89
C GLY A 543 23.32 78.24 24.07
N ASN A 544 22.14 77.92 24.64
CA ASN A 544 20.85 77.64 23.93
C ASN A 544 20.45 76.20 23.44
N THR A 545 19.26 75.76 23.89
CA THR A 545 18.28 74.75 23.36
C THR A 545 18.77 73.38 22.82
N SER A 546 18.56 72.24 23.52
CA SER A 546 17.29 71.50 23.77
C SER A 546 16.97 70.42 22.69
N GLN A 547 16.56 69.19 23.01
CA GLN A 547 16.45 68.49 24.30
C GLN A 547 16.43 66.96 24.05
N THR A 548 17.28 66.20 24.76
CA THR A 548 17.37 64.74 24.63
C THR A 548 16.22 64.04 25.36
N ALA A 549 15.55 63.08 24.71
CA ALA A 549 14.74 62.07 25.38
C ALA A 549 15.61 60.87 25.74
N THR A 550 15.82 60.64 27.04
CA THR A 550 16.52 59.45 27.56
C THR A 550 15.71 58.19 27.31
N VAL A 551 16.27 57.21 26.60
CA VAL A 551 15.66 55.88 26.47
C VAL A 551 15.96 55.07 27.73
N LYS A 552 14.88 54.58 28.34
CA LYS A 552 14.87 53.84 29.60
C LYS A 552 15.09 52.36 29.29
N THR A 553 16.23 51.78 29.69
CA THR A 553 16.40 50.33 29.72
C THR A 553 15.48 49.76 30.81
N GLY A 554 14.40 49.13 30.37
CA GLY A 554 13.52 48.30 31.19
C GLY A 554 13.17 47.05 30.41
N ASP A 555 13.18 45.90 31.08
CA ASP A 555 13.01 44.60 30.47
C ASP A 555 11.70 44.49 29.70
N MET A 556 11.79 44.03 28.45
CA MET A 556 10.65 43.72 27.59
C MET A 556 10.88 42.32 27.01
N THR A 557 10.47 41.29 27.76
CA THR A 557 10.30 39.94 27.20
C THR A 557 9.28 40.00 26.06
N PRO A 558 9.62 39.64 24.82
CA PRO A 558 8.66 39.73 23.71
C PRO A 558 7.54 38.71 23.89
N VAL A 559 6.33 39.21 24.19
CA VAL A 559 5.11 38.43 24.42
C VAL A 559 4.74 37.52 23.22
N GLY A 560 5.31 37.77 22.04
CA GLY A 560 5.16 36.94 20.85
C GLY A 560 5.63 35.48 20.98
N ILE A 561 6.59 35.18 21.87
CA ILE A 561 7.06 33.79 22.08
C ILE A 561 5.93 32.88 22.63
N TRP A 562 5.02 33.43 23.43
CA TRP A 562 3.89 32.67 23.97
C TRP A 562 2.76 32.47 22.96
N PHE A 563 2.57 33.38 22.00
CA PHE A 563 1.58 33.21 20.93
C PHE A 563 1.97 32.10 19.94
N LEU A 564 3.26 31.93 19.66
CA LEU A 564 3.73 30.88 18.75
C LEU A 564 3.60 29.47 19.36
N LEU A 565 3.84 29.32 20.67
CA LEU A 565 3.63 28.05 21.38
C LEU A 565 2.13 27.71 21.60
N ALA A 566 1.26 28.71 21.71
CA ALA A 566 -0.18 28.50 21.87
C ALA A 566 -0.86 27.99 20.59
N LEU A 567 -0.36 28.35 19.41
CA LEU A 567 -0.90 27.86 18.13
C LEU A 567 -0.63 26.36 17.91
N CYS A 568 0.48 25.83 18.44
CA CYS A 568 0.84 24.41 18.33
C CYS A 568 0.05 23.46 19.26
N SER A 569 -0.85 23.97 20.12
CA SER A 569 -1.69 23.15 21.01
C SER A 569 -3.20 23.34 20.79
N GLY A 570 -3.62 24.09 19.77
CA GLY A 570 -4.99 24.59 19.61
C GLY A 570 -5.91 23.90 18.59
N ILE A 571 -5.43 22.97 17.75
CA ILE A 571 -6.22 22.42 16.62
C ILE A 571 -7.05 21.17 17.02
N GLY A 572 -6.81 20.57 18.18
CA GLY A 572 -7.50 19.35 18.64
C GLY A 572 -8.93 19.50 19.16
N ALA A 573 -9.54 20.70 19.16
CA ALA A 573 -10.75 20.97 19.96
C ALA A 573 -11.93 21.68 19.25
N ILE A 574 -11.87 21.97 17.94
CA ILE A 574 -12.92 22.75 17.23
C ILE A 574 -13.74 21.90 16.22
N TYR A 575 -13.59 20.58 16.21
CA TYR A 575 -14.41 19.70 15.32
C TYR A 575 -15.73 19.18 15.95
N PHE A 576 -16.02 19.52 17.21
CA PHE A 576 -17.26 19.12 17.89
C PHE A 576 -18.02 20.34 18.44
N GLY A 577 -18.78 21.05 17.58
CA GLY A 577 -19.51 22.22 18.09
C GLY A 577 -20.39 23.06 17.19
N CYS A 578 -20.67 22.74 15.92
CA CYS A 578 -21.53 23.60 15.08
C CYS A 578 -22.43 22.86 14.07
N ARG A 579 -23.24 21.90 14.52
CA ARG A 579 -24.31 21.29 13.70
C ARG A 579 -25.68 21.85 14.11
N LYS A 580 -26.13 22.96 13.49
CA LYS A 580 -27.55 23.35 13.53
C LYS A 580 -27.99 24.24 12.35
N ARG A 581 -28.86 23.64 11.51
CA ARG A 581 -29.99 24.23 10.78
C ARG A 581 -29.89 25.69 10.30
N ILE A 582 -29.99 25.86 8.98
CA ILE A 582 -30.98 26.76 8.38
C ILE A 582 -31.82 25.94 7.39
N LYS A 583 -33.14 26.18 7.40
CA LYS A 583 -34.04 25.87 6.28
C LYS A 583 -34.22 27.17 5.50
N ASP A 584 -34.25 27.14 4.18
CA ASP A 584 -35.46 26.89 3.39
C ASP A 584 -35.05 26.41 1.98
#